data_AF-A0AB38R9F6-F1
#
_entry.id   AF-A0AB38R9F6-F1
#
_cell.length_a   1.000
_cell.length_b   1.000
_cell.length_c   1.000
_cell.angle_alpha   90.00
_cell.angle_beta   90.00
_cell.angle_gamma   90.00
#
_symmetry.space_group_name_H-M   'P 1'
#
loop_
_entity.id
_entity.type
_entity.pdbx_description
1 polymer ?
#
loop_
_entity_poly.entity_id
_entity_poly.type
_entity_poly.pdbx_seq_one_letter_code
_entity_poly.pdbx_strand_id
1 'polypeptide(L)'
;MPAVTVENILALPRLDEPAESAVDRPVKSITTAPVGYEGEGFPVHRAFAGIDLSALDPFIHMDQMGEVNYAPGEPKGTPWHPHRGFETVTYMIDGIMEHQDSNGGGGIIGGGDTQWMTAGGGILHIETPPEHLVLSGGLFHGVQLWVNLPRDNKMASPRYQDITGNKVALLSSPDGGALVRVIAGDIAGHAGPGSTYTPIALSHTTVAPGASLTLPWNPEFNAIVYVLAGEGTVGAERRPIRVGQTAVFGRGDSITVAASDRQDSRTESLEVFILGGKPIREPIAMAGPFVMNTKSEVMQAFEDFQAGRLGSIPAAHETLS
;
A
#
# COMPACT_ATOMS: atom_id res chain seq x y z
N MET A 1 3.75 -11.17 -11.95
CA MET A 1 2.99 -10.22 -11.11
C MET A 1 2.62 -8.98 -11.92
N PRO A 2 1.71 -9.03 -12.91
CA PRO A 2 1.36 -7.82 -13.61
C PRO A 2 0.30 -7.07 -12.82
N ALA A 3 0.79 -6.19 -11.96
CA ALA A 3 0.25 -4.84 -11.91
C ALA A 3 0.37 -4.15 -13.30
N VAL A 4 0.35 -2.82 -13.36
CA VAL A 4 0.47 -2.06 -14.62
C VAL A 4 1.81 -2.33 -15.33
N THR A 5 1.84 -2.98 -16.49
CA THR A 5 3.07 -3.21 -17.27
C THR A 5 3.11 -2.33 -18.52
N VAL A 6 4.27 -2.27 -19.18
CA VAL A 6 4.46 -1.54 -20.43
C VAL A 6 5.24 -2.39 -21.42
N GLU A 7 4.91 -2.28 -22.71
CA GLU A 7 5.62 -3.01 -23.77
C GLU A 7 7.05 -2.49 -23.96
N ASN A 8 7.26 -1.18 -23.82
CA ASN A 8 8.55 -0.54 -24.00
C ASN A 8 8.84 0.46 -22.89
N ILE A 9 9.62 0.03 -21.90
CA ILE A 9 10.01 0.86 -20.75
C ILE A 9 10.84 2.09 -21.17
N LEU A 10 11.60 2.00 -22.26
CA LEU A 10 12.45 3.09 -22.75
C LEU A 10 11.67 4.25 -23.36
N ALA A 11 10.36 4.06 -23.62
CA ALA A 11 9.47 5.10 -24.11
C ALA A 11 8.84 5.93 -22.97
N LEU A 12 9.03 5.54 -21.71
CA LEU A 12 8.50 6.27 -20.56
C LEU A 12 9.32 7.52 -20.25
N PRO A 13 8.71 8.53 -19.60
CA PRO A 13 9.46 9.59 -18.94
C PRO A 13 10.51 9.01 -18.00
N ARG A 14 11.71 9.59 -18.02
CA ARG A 14 12.82 9.14 -17.19
C ARG A 14 12.86 9.93 -15.89
N LEU A 15 13.16 9.22 -14.81
CA LEU A 15 13.54 9.85 -13.55
C LEU A 15 14.87 10.56 -13.70
N ASP A 16 15.00 11.72 -13.07
CA ASP A 16 16.28 12.40 -12.93
C ASP A 16 17.19 11.62 -11.98
N GLU A 17 18.49 11.64 -12.27
CA GLU A 17 19.49 11.19 -11.31
C GLU A 17 19.57 12.17 -10.14
N PRO A 18 19.80 11.69 -8.90
CA PRO A 18 20.09 12.58 -7.80
C PRO A 18 21.28 13.49 -8.11
N ALA A 19 21.23 14.74 -7.63
CA ALA A 19 22.35 15.66 -7.77
C ALA A 19 23.63 15.05 -7.18
N GLU A 20 24.81 15.38 -7.73
CA GLU A 20 26.10 14.87 -7.20
C GLU A 20 26.33 15.20 -5.71
N SER A 21 25.69 16.26 -5.21
CA SER A 21 25.72 16.66 -3.80
C SER A 21 24.68 15.97 -2.91
N ALA A 22 23.81 15.12 -3.48
CA ALA A 22 22.77 14.42 -2.73
C ALA A 22 23.38 13.45 -1.73
N VAL A 23 22.81 13.42 -0.52
CA VAL A 23 23.27 12.51 0.54
C VAL A 23 22.43 11.26 0.54
N ASP A 24 23.03 10.09 0.36
CA ASP A 24 22.30 8.83 0.45
C ASP A 24 21.68 8.62 1.83
N ARG A 25 20.42 8.17 1.86
CA ARG A 25 19.76 7.82 3.11
C ARG A 25 20.36 6.51 3.65
N PRO A 26 20.91 6.49 4.89
CA PRO A 26 21.46 5.27 5.45
C PRO A 26 20.34 4.29 5.85
N VAL A 27 20.56 2.99 5.72
CA VAL A 27 19.60 1.98 6.17
C VAL A 27 19.69 1.85 7.69
N LYS A 28 18.62 2.23 8.41
CA LYS A 28 18.57 2.17 9.88
C LYS A 28 18.26 0.77 10.39
N SER A 29 17.31 0.09 9.75
CA SER A 29 16.88 -1.24 10.14
C SER A 29 16.31 -2.00 8.95
N ILE A 30 16.43 -3.32 9.02
CA ILE A 30 15.72 -4.26 8.14
C ILE A 30 14.97 -5.23 9.04
N THR A 31 13.65 -5.33 8.88
CA THR A 31 12.77 -6.18 9.68
C THR A 31 12.09 -7.19 8.77
N THR A 32 12.01 -8.44 9.20
CA THR A 32 11.26 -9.48 8.49
C THR A 32 9.83 -9.49 8.99
N ALA A 33 8.87 -9.32 8.08
CA ALA A 33 7.45 -9.38 8.36
C ALA A 33 7.07 -10.78 8.87
N PRO A 34 6.36 -10.89 10.00
CA PRO A 34 5.69 -12.13 10.37
C PRO A 34 4.56 -12.42 9.38
N VAL A 35 4.29 -13.72 9.22
CA VAL A 35 3.15 -14.20 8.44
C VAL A 35 1.94 -14.42 9.35
N GLY A 36 0.74 -14.20 8.83
CA GLY A 36 -0.51 -14.37 9.57
C GLY A 36 -1.69 -14.57 8.64
N TYR A 37 -2.90 -14.45 9.20
CA TYR A 37 -4.15 -14.48 8.45
C TYR A 37 -5.04 -13.31 8.86
N GLU A 38 -5.73 -12.71 7.90
CA GLU A 38 -6.73 -11.65 8.10
C GLU A 38 -8.12 -12.07 7.59
N GLY A 39 -9.16 -11.42 8.11
CA GLY A 39 -10.55 -11.70 7.74
C GLY A 39 -10.91 -13.18 7.86
N GLU A 40 -11.44 -13.75 6.79
CA GLU A 40 -11.87 -15.15 6.73
C GLU A 40 -10.75 -16.14 6.30
N GLY A 41 -9.48 -15.74 6.36
CA GLY A 41 -8.33 -16.62 6.10
C GLY A 41 -7.38 -16.16 5.00
N PHE A 42 -7.28 -14.86 4.74
CA PHE A 42 -6.30 -14.31 3.80
C PHE A 42 -4.89 -14.40 4.39
N PRO A 43 -3.95 -15.15 3.79
CA PRO A 43 -2.57 -15.16 4.27
C PRO A 43 -1.93 -13.81 3.97
N VAL A 44 -1.29 -13.25 4.98
CA VAL A 44 -0.64 -11.94 4.89
C VAL A 44 0.78 -11.97 5.41
N HIS A 45 1.63 -11.13 4.83
CA HIS A 45 2.86 -10.66 5.46
C HIS A 45 2.62 -9.29 6.07
N ARG A 46 2.74 -9.18 7.40
CA ARG A 46 2.52 -7.91 8.11
C ARG A 46 3.78 -7.06 8.09
N ALA A 47 3.96 -6.31 7.01
CA ALA A 47 5.19 -5.59 6.65
C ALA A 47 5.72 -4.65 7.75
N PHE A 48 4.83 -4.03 8.51
CA PHE A 48 5.19 -3.06 9.55
C PHE A 48 5.28 -3.63 10.97
N ALA A 49 4.98 -4.92 11.17
CA ALA A 49 5.06 -5.50 12.50
C ALA A 49 6.50 -5.47 13.06
N GLY A 50 6.64 -5.00 14.30
CA GLY A 50 7.92 -4.88 14.98
C GLY A 50 8.74 -3.64 14.60
N ILE A 51 8.20 -2.74 13.77
CA ILE A 51 8.80 -1.45 13.45
C ILE A 51 8.13 -0.36 14.29
N ASP A 52 8.93 0.57 14.81
CA ASP A 52 8.41 1.71 15.58
C ASP A 52 7.55 2.61 14.70
N LEU A 53 6.32 2.89 15.12
CA LEU A 53 5.37 3.73 14.38
C LEU A 53 5.92 5.13 14.08
N SER A 54 6.81 5.68 14.91
CA SER A 54 7.44 6.98 14.66
C SER A 54 8.36 6.99 13.44
N ALA A 55 8.86 5.82 13.03
CA ALA A 55 9.61 5.66 11.79
C ALA A 55 8.69 5.47 10.58
N LEU A 56 7.44 5.07 10.80
CA LEU A 56 6.43 4.77 9.78
C LEU A 56 5.48 5.94 9.49
N ASP A 57 5.27 6.85 10.43
CA ASP A 57 4.41 8.04 10.33
C ASP A 57 4.56 8.77 8.96
N PRO A 58 3.49 8.85 8.12
CA PRO A 58 2.07 8.70 8.46
C PRO A 58 1.44 7.30 8.31
N PHE A 59 2.21 6.27 7.99
CA PHE A 59 1.69 4.92 7.81
C PHE A 59 1.60 4.18 9.15
N ILE A 60 0.51 3.43 9.34
CA ILE A 60 0.21 2.79 10.63
C ILE A 60 0.03 1.28 10.54
N HIS A 61 -0.26 0.76 9.35
CA HIS A 61 -0.43 -0.66 9.10
C HIS A 61 -0.16 -0.95 7.62
N MET A 62 0.47 -2.09 7.33
CA MET A 62 0.57 -2.59 5.97
C MET A 62 0.65 -4.11 5.97
N ASP A 63 -0.25 -4.73 5.22
CA ASP A 63 -0.23 -6.15 4.91
C ASP A 63 -0.03 -6.35 3.41
N GLN A 64 0.88 -7.23 3.02
CA GLN A 64 0.84 -7.85 1.69
C GLN A 64 -0.08 -9.06 1.77
N MET A 65 -1.14 -9.06 0.96
CA MET A 65 -2.10 -10.15 0.83
C MET A 65 -1.63 -11.09 -0.28
N GLY A 66 -1.58 -12.40 -0.02
CA GLY A 66 -1.04 -13.36 -0.99
C GLY A 66 0.50 -13.27 -1.12
N GLU A 67 1.12 -13.73 -2.20
CA GLU A 67 0.59 -14.31 -3.42
C GLU A 67 0.02 -15.72 -3.18
N VAL A 68 -1.28 -15.92 -3.42
CA VAL A 68 -1.93 -17.23 -3.28
C VAL A 68 -2.86 -17.51 -4.45
N ASN A 69 -2.72 -18.71 -5.02
CA ASN A 69 -3.65 -19.25 -6.00
C ASN A 69 -4.68 -20.13 -5.29
N TYR A 70 -5.87 -19.58 -5.07
CA TYR A 70 -6.97 -20.25 -4.40
C TYR A 70 -7.67 -21.25 -5.32
N ALA A 71 -8.10 -22.38 -4.78
CA ALA A 71 -8.96 -23.34 -5.47
C ALA A 71 -10.43 -22.86 -5.47
N PRO A 72 -11.30 -23.42 -6.34
CA PRO A 72 -12.75 -23.21 -6.28
C PRO A 72 -13.33 -23.31 -4.86
N GLY A 73 -14.07 -22.28 -4.45
CA GLY A 73 -14.74 -22.18 -3.15
C GLY A 73 -13.86 -21.72 -1.98
N GLU A 74 -12.56 -21.55 -2.19
CA GLU A 74 -11.62 -21.09 -1.15
C GLU A 74 -11.53 -19.56 -0.98
N PRO A 75 -11.65 -18.71 -2.02
CA PRO A 75 -11.63 -17.27 -1.84
C PRO A 75 -12.77 -16.85 -0.94
N LYS A 76 -12.43 -16.15 0.14
CA LYS A 76 -13.40 -15.54 1.06
C LYS A 76 -13.08 -14.08 1.19
N GLY A 77 -14.08 -13.25 1.44
CA GLY A 77 -13.89 -11.82 1.70
C GLY A 77 -13.68 -11.50 3.17
N THR A 78 -13.93 -10.25 3.51
CA THR A 78 -14.16 -9.79 4.88
C THR A 78 -15.66 -9.72 5.15
N PRO A 79 -16.10 -9.83 6.42
CA PRO A 79 -17.44 -9.39 6.79
C PRO A 79 -17.53 -7.86 6.78
N TRP A 80 -18.75 -7.32 6.82
CA TRP A 80 -18.96 -5.90 7.11
C TRP A 80 -18.23 -5.48 8.39
N HIS A 81 -17.39 -4.46 8.29
CA HIS A 81 -16.59 -3.99 9.41
C HIS A 81 -16.41 -2.47 9.37
N PRO A 82 -16.22 -1.82 10.53
CA PRO A 82 -16.04 -0.38 10.59
C PRO A 82 -14.58 0.02 10.36
N HIS A 83 -14.37 1.28 9.99
CA HIS A 83 -13.11 2.02 10.15
C HIS A 83 -13.39 3.46 10.57
N ARG A 84 -12.48 4.10 11.32
CA ARG A 84 -12.54 5.54 11.67
C ARG A 84 -11.15 6.14 11.92
N GLY A 85 -10.95 7.36 11.43
CA GLY A 85 -9.83 8.23 11.77
C GLY A 85 -8.59 8.09 10.90
N PHE A 86 -8.67 7.31 9.82
CA PHE A 86 -7.57 7.07 8.89
C PHE A 86 -8.11 6.75 7.49
N GLU A 87 -7.22 6.39 6.57
CA GLU A 87 -7.55 5.96 5.21
C GLU A 87 -7.03 4.55 4.95
N THR A 88 -7.79 3.73 4.22
CA THR A 88 -7.35 2.42 3.73
C THR A 88 -7.03 2.51 2.25
N VAL A 89 -5.95 1.86 1.85
CA VAL A 89 -5.48 1.81 0.47
C VAL A 89 -5.32 0.35 0.10
N THR A 90 -6.18 -0.12 -0.79
CA THR A 90 -6.18 -1.48 -1.32
C THR A 90 -5.60 -1.42 -2.73
N TYR A 91 -4.38 -1.92 -2.92
CA TYR A 91 -3.71 -2.00 -4.22
C TYR A 91 -3.65 -3.44 -4.69
N MET A 92 -4.32 -3.76 -5.78
CA MET A 92 -4.35 -5.12 -6.34
C MET A 92 -3.23 -5.27 -7.36
N ILE A 93 -2.42 -6.31 -7.20
CA ILE A 93 -1.35 -6.68 -8.13
C ILE A 93 -1.86 -7.78 -9.06
N ASP A 94 -2.46 -8.83 -8.48
CA ASP A 94 -3.11 -9.92 -9.21
C ASP A 94 -4.48 -10.22 -8.60
N GLY A 95 -5.47 -10.52 -9.45
CA GLY A 95 -6.83 -10.85 -9.04
C GLY A 95 -7.80 -9.66 -9.10
N ILE A 96 -9.00 -9.87 -8.56
CA ILE A 96 -10.08 -8.89 -8.56
C ILE A 96 -10.78 -8.94 -7.20
N MET A 97 -11.06 -7.76 -6.63
CA MET A 97 -11.86 -7.60 -5.41
C MET A 97 -13.05 -6.68 -5.68
N GLU A 98 -14.20 -7.01 -5.11
CA GLU A 98 -15.36 -6.13 -4.99
C GLU A 98 -15.35 -5.47 -3.61
N HIS A 99 -15.82 -4.21 -3.55
CA HIS A 99 -16.05 -3.53 -2.29
C HIS A 99 -17.38 -2.80 -2.29
N GLN A 100 -17.97 -2.62 -1.11
CA GLN A 100 -19.20 -1.86 -0.91
C GLN A 100 -19.18 -1.17 0.46
N ASP A 101 -19.83 -0.01 0.57
CA ASP A 101 -19.95 0.73 1.82
C ASP A 101 -21.40 1.05 2.25
N SER A 102 -21.53 1.56 3.48
CA SER A 102 -22.81 2.00 4.06
C SER A 102 -23.36 3.31 3.50
N ASN A 103 -22.61 4.02 2.65
CA ASN A 103 -22.99 5.27 2.00
C ASN A 103 -23.46 5.06 0.55
N GLY A 104 -23.55 3.80 0.09
CA GLY A 104 -23.94 3.42 -1.27
C GLY A 104 -22.80 3.47 -2.28
N GLY A 105 -21.57 3.71 -1.82
CA GLY A 105 -20.34 3.53 -2.59
C GLY A 105 -19.95 2.06 -2.72
N GLY A 106 -18.93 1.82 -3.53
CA GLY A 106 -18.48 0.48 -3.88
C GLY A 106 -17.93 0.43 -5.29
N GLY A 107 -17.35 -0.70 -5.66
CA GLY A 107 -16.69 -0.86 -6.94
C GLY A 107 -15.94 -2.17 -7.07
N ILE A 108 -15.22 -2.29 -8.19
CA ILE A 108 -14.34 -3.39 -8.50
C ILE A 108 -12.91 -2.86 -8.53
N ILE A 109 -11.98 -3.60 -7.93
CA ILE A 109 -10.55 -3.34 -7.90
C ILE A 109 -9.87 -4.47 -8.69
N GLY A 110 -9.47 -4.20 -9.92
CA GLY A 110 -8.76 -5.16 -10.77
C GLY A 110 -7.24 -5.09 -10.61
N GLY A 111 -6.53 -5.97 -11.30
CA GLY A 111 -5.07 -5.98 -11.34
C GLY A 111 -4.48 -4.64 -11.81
N GLY A 112 -3.64 -4.03 -10.97
CA GLY A 112 -3.07 -2.70 -11.17
C GLY A 112 -3.92 -1.54 -10.65
N ASP A 113 -5.16 -1.77 -10.22
CA ASP A 113 -6.03 -0.75 -9.66
C ASP A 113 -5.74 -0.51 -8.17
N THR A 114 -6.03 0.71 -7.71
CA THR A 114 -5.96 1.11 -6.30
C THR A 114 -7.30 1.71 -5.88
N GLN A 115 -7.88 1.16 -4.81
CA GLN A 115 -8.95 1.81 -4.07
C GLN A 115 -8.34 2.59 -2.91
N TRP A 116 -8.64 3.89 -2.83
CA TRP A 116 -8.24 4.73 -1.70
C TRP A 116 -9.47 5.23 -0.95
N MET A 117 -9.78 4.62 0.18
CA MET A 117 -10.92 4.99 1.02
C MET A 117 -10.48 5.89 2.17
N THR A 118 -11.03 7.09 2.25
CA THR A 118 -10.99 7.87 3.49
C THR A 118 -12.12 7.37 4.39
N ALA A 119 -11.79 6.75 5.52
CA ALA A 119 -12.81 6.38 6.53
C ALA A 119 -13.25 7.60 7.34
N GLY A 120 -12.32 8.51 7.66
CA GLY A 120 -12.62 9.79 8.32
C GLY A 120 -13.49 9.60 9.58
N GLY A 121 -14.60 10.33 9.66
CA GLY A 121 -15.54 10.28 10.79
C GLY A 121 -16.25 8.94 11.00
N GLY A 122 -16.06 7.97 10.10
CA GLY A 122 -16.47 6.59 10.28
C GLY A 122 -17.28 6.06 9.10
N ILE A 123 -17.02 4.81 8.73
CA ILE A 123 -17.71 4.10 7.66
C ILE A 123 -17.80 2.62 7.99
N LEU A 124 -18.85 1.94 7.53
CA LEU A 124 -18.90 0.49 7.42
C LEU A 124 -18.65 0.10 5.97
N HIS A 125 -17.82 -0.91 5.76
CA HIS A 125 -17.58 -1.44 4.42
C HIS A 125 -17.31 -2.94 4.44
N ILE A 126 -17.36 -3.54 3.26
CA ILE A 126 -17.11 -4.95 3.01
C ILE A 126 -16.23 -5.08 1.76
N GLU A 127 -15.34 -6.06 1.77
CA GLU A 127 -14.46 -6.38 0.65
C GLU A 127 -14.54 -7.88 0.36
N THR A 128 -15.00 -8.26 -0.83
CA THR A 128 -15.25 -9.67 -1.20
C THR A 128 -14.65 -10.02 -2.55
N PRO A 129 -14.21 -11.27 -2.75
CA PRO A 129 -13.96 -11.75 -4.11
C PRO A 129 -15.28 -11.77 -4.90
N PRO A 130 -15.27 -11.40 -6.20
CA PRO A 130 -16.41 -11.59 -7.09
C PRO A 130 -16.92 -13.03 -7.09
N GLU A 131 -18.24 -13.23 -7.27
CA GLU A 131 -18.85 -14.58 -7.29
C GLU A 131 -18.16 -15.54 -8.25
N HIS A 132 -17.81 -15.08 -9.46
CA HIS A 132 -17.13 -15.91 -10.45
C HIS A 132 -15.74 -16.38 -9.99
N LEU A 133 -15.01 -15.59 -9.19
CA LEU A 133 -13.74 -15.99 -8.58
C LEU A 133 -13.93 -16.90 -7.37
N VAL A 134 -15.02 -16.74 -6.60
CA VAL A 134 -15.40 -17.74 -5.59
C VAL A 134 -15.61 -19.10 -6.24
N LEU A 135 -16.30 -19.15 -7.39
CA LEU A 135 -16.59 -20.41 -8.09
C LEU A 135 -15.37 -21.02 -8.81
N SER A 136 -14.48 -20.20 -9.37
CA SER A 136 -13.35 -20.68 -10.18
C SER A 136 -12.02 -20.76 -9.43
N GLY A 137 -11.90 -20.09 -8.29
CA GLY A 137 -10.60 -19.82 -7.67
C GLY A 137 -9.83 -18.75 -8.46
N GLY A 138 -8.54 -18.61 -8.15
CA GLY A 138 -7.67 -17.68 -8.87
C GLY A 138 -6.53 -17.14 -8.02
N LEU A 139 -5.64 -16.41 -8.69
CA LEU A 139 -4.52 -15.73 -8.06
C LEU A 139 -5.00 -14.44 -7.39
N PHE A 140 -4.68 -14.29 -6.11
CA PHE A 140 -4.88 -13.07 -5.34
C PHE A 140 -3.55 -12.61 -4.79
N HIS A 141 -3.19 -11.38 -5.13
CA HIS A 141 -2.00 -10.71 -4.63
C HIS A 141 -2.25 -9.20 -4.58
N GLY A 142 -1.95 -8.59 -3.45
CA GLY A 142 -2.16 -7.16 -3.27
C GLY A 142 -1.55 -6.62 -1.99
N VAL A 143 -1.80 -5.35 -1.72
CA VAL A 143 -1.35 -4.64 -0.52
C VAL A 143 -2.53 -3.91 0.10
N GLN A 144 -2.71 -4.10 1.40
CA GLN A 144 -3.57 -3.29 2.23
C GLN A 144 -2.69 -2.33 3.05
N LEU A 145 -2.78 -1.03 2.80
CA LEU A 145 -2.03 0.00 3.51
C LEU A 145 -2.99 0.91 4.27
N TRP A 146 -2.67 1.25 5.52
CA TRP A 146 -3.41 2.25 6.28
C TRP A 146 -2.56 3.52 6.46
N VAL A 147 -3.14 4.65 6.06
CA VAL A 147 -2.54 5.97 6.15
C VAL A 147 -3.29 6.78 7.21
N ASN A 148 -2.58 7.22 8.24
CA ASN A 148 -3.16 8.01 9.32
C ASN A 148 -3.61 9.38 8.83
N LEU A 149 -4.69 9.90 9.40
CA LEU A 149 -5.12 11.28 9.18
C LEU A 149 -4.61 12.19 10.32
N PRO A 150 -4.22 13.44 10.01
CA PRO A 150 -4.02 14.47 11.03
C PRO A 150 -5.29 14.67 11.87
N ARG A 151 -5.15 15.07 13.13
CA ARG A 151 -6.25 15.26 14.10
C ARG A 151 -7.44 16.01 13.49
N ASP A 152 -7.16 17.12 12.82
CA ASP A 152 -8.18 18.00 12.27
C ASP A 152 -8.95 17.37 11.10
N ASN A 153 -8.44 16.28 10.53
CA ASN A 153 -9.03 15.55 9.41
C ASN A 153 -9.61 14.19 9.80
N LYS A 154 -9.40 13.71 11.04
CA LYS A 154 -9.93 12.40 11.50
C LYS A 154 -11.45 12.30 11.47
N MET A 155 -12.15 13.43 11.44
CA MET A 155 -13.61 13.48 11.36
C MET A 155 -14.13 13.93 9.99
N ALA A 156 -13.26 13.95 8.96
CA ALA A 156 -13.68 14.27 7.60
C ALA A 156 -14.77 13.30 7.10
N SER A 157 -15.61 13.75 6.18
CA SER A 157 -16.60 12.87 5.54
C SER A 157 -15.90 11.73 4.80
N PRO A 158 -16.41 10.48 4.89
CA PRO A 158 -15.86 9.38 4.12
C PRO A 158 -15.93 9.63 2.61
N ARG A 159 -14.94 9.16 1.86
CA ARG A 159 -14.92 9.23 0.38
C ARG A 159 -14.02 8.14 -0.22
N TYR A 160 -14.19 7.89 -1.51
CA TYR A 160 -13.29 7.06 -2.31
C TYR A 160 -12.52 7.86 -3.36
N GLN A 161 -11.35 7.35 -3.73
CA GLN A 161 -10.68 7.66 -4.99
C GLN A 161 -10.45 6.35 -5.74
N ASP A 162 -11.16 6.18 -6.85
CA ASP A 162 -11.02 5.00 -7.72
C ASP A 162 -9.92 5.24 -8.75
N ILE A 163 -8.76 4.65 -8.48
CA ILE A 163 -7.56 4.82 -9.28
C ILE A 163 -7.37 3.57 -10.11
N THR A 164 -7.81 3.64 -11.37
CA THR A 164 -7.56 2.58 -12.34
C THR A 164 -6.08 2.55 -12.74
N GLY A 165 -5.54 1.36 -13.01
CA GLY A 165 -4.11 1.18 -13.30
C GLY A 165 -3.61 2.02 -14.48
N ASN A 166 -4.48 2.31 -15.46
CA ASN A 166 -4.15 3.19 -16.59
C ASN A 166 -4.00 4.69 -16.25
N LYS A 167 -4.35 5.11 -15.03
CA LYS A 167 -4.16 6.48 -14.53
C LYS A 167 -2.85 6.66 -13.77
N VAL A 168 -2.20 5.56 -13.40
CA VAL A 168 -0.95 5.58 -12.63
C VAL A 168 0.17 6.16 -13.49
N ALA A 169 0.97 7.07 -12.93
CA ALA A 169 2.12 7.59 -13.66
C ALA A 169 3.22 6.53 -13.74
N LEU A 170 3.70 6.27 -14.95
CA LEU A 170 4.71 5.25 -15.23
C LEU A 170 6.01 5.94 -15.62
N LEU A 171 7.09 5.61 -14.91
CA LEU A 171 8.42 6.19 -15.11
C LEU A 171 9.45 5.08 -15.31
N SER A 172 10.52 5.41 -16.01
CA SER A 172 11.68 4.55 -16.14
C SER A 172 12.88 5.12 -15.39
N SER A 173 13.74 4.26 -14.86
CA SER A 173 15.10 4.69 -14.48
C SER A 173 15.86 5.26 -15.68
N PRO A 174 16.90 6.09 -15.46
CA PRO A 174 17.68 6.69 -16.54
C PRO A 174 18.19 5.69 -17.60
N ASP A 175 18.53 4.48 -17.17
CA ASP A 175 19.09 3.39 -17.97
C ASP A 175 18.04 2.41 -18.52
N GLY A 176 16.76 2.52 -18.13
CA GLY A 176 15.73 1.56 -18.52
C GLY A 176 15.66 0.29 -17.69
N GLY A 177 16.45 0.16 -16.63
CA GLY A 177 16.54 -1.04 -15.78
C GLY A 177 15.43 -1.17 -14.72
N ALA A 178 14.65 -0.12 -14.45
CA ALA A 178 13.56 -0.13 -13.49
C ALA A 178 12.30 0.60 -13.98
N LEU A 179 11.14 0.02 -13.66
CA LEU A 179 9.80 0.56 -13.91
C LEU A 179 9.20 1.03 -12.59
N VAL A 180 8.86 2.31 -12.49
CA VAL A 180 8.25 2.91 -11.30
C VAL A 180 6.81 3.29 -11.61
N ARG A 181 5.88 2.73 -10.83
CA ARG A 181 4.44 3.05 -10.88
C ARG A 181 4.12 3.98 -9.73
N VAL A 182 3.96 5.28 -9.98
CA VAL A 182 3.65 6.28 -8.94
C VAL A 182 2.16 6.25 -8.66
N ILE A 183 1.77 5.58 -7.58
CA ILE A 183 0.37 5.32 -7.20
C ILE A 183 -0.24 6.56 -6.55
N ALA A 184 0.51 7.22 -5.66
CA ALA A 184 0.02 8.38 -4.93
C ALA A 184 1.13 9.37 -4.55
N GLY A 185 0.73 10.64 -4.41
CA GLY A 185 1.62 11.71 -4.00
C GLY A 185 2.60 12.11 -5.10
N ASP A 186 3.84 12.41 -4.73
CA ASP A 186 4.90 12.84 -5.65
C ASP A 186 6.18 12.02 -5.44
N ILE A 187 6.77 11.57 -6.54
CA ILE A 187 8.11 10.97 -6.57
C ILE A 187 8.96 11.72 -7.56
N ALA A 188 9.99 12.41 -7.06
CA ALA A 188 10.95 13.18 -7.85
C ALA A 188 10.28 14.17 -8.83
N GLY A 189 9.20 14.86 -8.42
CA GLY A 189 8.48 15.83 -9.25
C GLY A 189 7.44 15.21 -10.20
N HIS A 190 7.24 13.90 -10.14
CA HIS A 190 6.20 13.19 -10.88
C HIS A 190 5.04 12.83 -9.95
N ALA A 191 3.88 13.42 -10.23
CA ALA A 191 2.66 13.19 -9.45
C ALA A 191 1.97 11.87 -9.83
N GLY A 192 1.56 11.12 -8.80
CA GLY A 192 0.62 10.01 -8.91
C GLY A 192 -0.84 10.46 -8.79
N PRO A 193 -1.81 9.65 -9.24
CA PRO A 193 -3.23 9.98 -9.21
C PRO A 193 -3.84 9.97 -7.79
N GLY A 194 -3.27 9.20 -6.85
CA GLY A 194 -3.74 9.16 -5.47
C GLY A 194 -3.30 10.37 -4.64
N SER A 195 -4.19 10.84 -3.79
CA SER A 195 -3.94 11.97 -2.89
C SER A 195 -4.44 11.70 -1.48
N THR A 196 -3.88 12.40 -0.49
CA THR A 196 -4.28 12.33 0.92
C THR A 196 -4.09 13.68 1.61
N TYR A 197 -4.44 13.78 2.89
CA TYR A 197 -4.34 14.98 3.72
C TYR A 197 -2.91 15.27 4.19
N THR A 198 -2.01 14.31 4.01
CA THR A 198 -0.59 14.44 4.35
C THR A 198 0.24 14.26 3.08
N PRO A 199 1.26 15.08 2.81
CA PRO A 199 2.14 14.83 1.67
C PRO A 199 2.82 13.45 1.78
N ILE A 200 2.70 12.64 0.73
CA ILE A 200 3.26 11.28 0.65
C ILE A 200 3.92 11.03 -0.71
N ALA A 201 4.61 9.91 -0.79
CA ALA A 201 5.17 9.28 -1.97
C ALA A 201 4.85 7.77 -1.87
N LEU A 202 4.25 7.19 -2.90
CA LEU A 202 3.89 5.77 -2.93
C LEU A 202 4.10 5.18 -4.32
N SER A 203 4.95 4.16 -4.44
CA SER A 203 5.13 3.44 -5.70
C SER A 203 5.28 1.93 -5.56
N HIS A 204 4.82 1.24 -6.60
CA HIS A 204 5.23 -0.12 -6.90
C HIS A 204 6.32 -0.10 -7.97
N THR A 205 7.50 -0.61 -7.63
CA THR A 205 8.70 -0.53 -8.48
C THR A 205 9.23 -1.92 -8.80
N THR A 206 9.40 -2.17 -10.10
CA THR A 206 10.09 -3.35 -10.64
C THR A 206 11.52 -2.97 -10.97
N VAL A 207 12.50 -3.76 -10.51
CA VAL A 207 13.93 -3.59 -10.83
C VAL A 207 14.44 -4.87 -11.48
N ALA A 208 14.89 -4.76 -12.73
CA ALA A 208 15.38 -5.89 -13.51
C ALA A 208 16.64 -6.50 -12.88
N PRO A 209 16.93 -7.81 -13.09
CA PRO A 209 18.14 -8.44 -12.56
C PRO A 209 19.41 -7.69 -12.95
N GLY A 210 20.27 -7.43 -11.95
CA GLY A 210 21.51 -6.66 -12.09
C GLY A 210 21.34 -5.15 -12.24
N ALA A 211 20.10 -4.65 -12.36
CA ALA A 211 19.81 -3.21 -12.41
C ALA A 211 19.75 -2.58 -11.01
N SER A 212 19.86 -1.26 -10.98
CA SER A 212 19.77 -0.43 -9.78
C SER A 212 18.92 0.80 -10.06
N LEU A 213 18.11 1.18 -9.08
CA LEU A 213 17.36 2.42 -9.08
C LEU A 213 17.82 3.27 -7.90
N THR A 214 18.25 4.50 -8.19
CA THR A 214 18.45 5.53 -7.16
C THR A 214 17.43 6.63 -7.37
N LEU A 215 16.53 6.80 -6.41
CA LEU A 215 15.46 7.79 -6.46
C LEU A 215 15.85 9.04 -5.68
N PRO A 216 15.75 10.24 -6.27
CA PRO A 216 15.64 11.47 -5.51
C PRO A 216 14.45 11.39 -4.55
N TRP A 217 14.67 11.78 -3.29
CA TRP A 217 13.69 11.61 -2.24
C TRP A 217 13.55 12.88 -1.41
N ASN A 218 12.32 13.22 -1.04
CA ASN A 218 12.07 14.40 -0.23
C ASN A 218 12.70 14.24 1.18
N PRO A 219 13.63 15.12 1.59
CA PRO A 219 14.29 15.02 2.90
C PRO A 219 13.34 15.25 4.08
N GLU A 220 12.15 15.83 3.87
CA GLU A 220 11.11 15.96 4.89
C GLU A 220 10.35 14.67 5.16
N PHE A 221 10.36 13.70 4.23
CA PHE A 221 9.60 12.47 4.36
C PHE A 221 10.41 11.42 5.12
N ASN A 222 9.72 10.50 5.80
CA ASN A 222 10.31 9.20 6.08
C ASN A 222 10.53 8.42 4.77
N ALA A 223 11.22 7.28 4.85
CA ALA A 223 11.63 6.51 3.68
C ALA A 223 11.65 5.02 4.04
N ILE A 224 10.82 4.25 3.35
CA ILE A 224 10.58 2.84 3.61
C ILE A 224 10.59 2.09 2.28
N VAL A 225 11.23 0.92 2.26
CA VAL A 225 11.19 -0.02 1.13
C VAL A 225 10.74 -1.37 1.66
N TYR A 226 9.67 -1.92 1.11
CA TYR A 226 9.20 -3.26 1.39
C TYR A 226 9.36 -4.15 0.16
N VAL A 227 9.88 -5.37 0.33
CA VAL A 227 10.07 -6.31 -0.77
C VAL A 227 8.83 -7.20 -0.93
N LEU A 228 8.10 -6.98 -2.02
CA LEU A 228 6.93 -7.77 -2.41
C LEU A 228 7.35 -9.14 -2.94
N ALA A 229 8.42 -9.18 -3.75
CA ALA A 229 8.97 -10.39 -4.34
C ALA A 229 10.44 -10.20 -4.75
N GLY A 230 11.18 -11.31 -4.88
CA GLY A 230 12.59 -11.31 -5.27
C GLY A 230 13.55 -10.93 -4.14
N GLU A 231 14.79 -10.65 -4.52
CA GLU A 231 15.88 -10.28 -3.63
C GLU A 231 16.89 -9.31 -4.27
N GLY A 232 17.61 -8.60 -3.41
CA GLY A 232 18.60 -7.62 -3.82
C GLY A 232 19.23 -6.90 -2.63
N THR A 233 19.51 -5.61 -2.82
CA THR A 233 20.17 -4.77 -1.83
C THR A 233 19.56 -3.37 -1.75
N VAL A 234 19.71 -2.73 -0.59
CA VAL A 234 19.22 -1.36 -0.32
C VAL A 234 20.29 -0.46 0.28
N GLY A 235 20.24 0.83 -0.08
CA GLY A 235 21.12 1.89 0.39
C GLY A 235 22.57 1.79 -0.12
N ALA A 236 23.36 2.83 0.17
CA ALA A 236 24.76 2.93 -0.27
C ALA A 236 25.65 1.77 0.23
N GLU A 237 25.35 1.23 1.41
CA GLU A 237 26.05 0.07 1.99
C GLU A 237 25.66 -1.27 1.34
N ARG A 238 24.71 -1.27 0.36
CA ARG A 238 24.20 -2.47 -0.31
C ARG A 238 23.74 -3.55 0.67
N ARG A 239 22.95 -3.17 1.66
CA ARG A 239 22.44 -4.08 2.69
C ARG A 239 21.49 -5.10 2.04
N PRO A 240 21.66 -6.41 2.24
CA PRO A 240 20.83 -7.42 1.58
C PRO A 240 19.38 -7.34 2.06
N ILE A 241 18.45 -7.53 1.12
CA ILE A 241 17.02 -7.55 1.38
C ILE A 241 16.34 -8.60 0.47
N ARG A 242 15.26 -9.21 0.95
CA ARG A 242 14.48 -10.22 0.22
C ARG A 242 13.01 -10.13 0.57
N VAL A 243 12.18 -10.84 -0.18
CA VAL A 243 10.72 -10.94 0.01
C VAL A 243 10.30 -10.99 1.49
N GLY A 244 9.29 -10.19 1.82
CA GLY A 244 8.74 -10.08 3.17
C GLY A 244 9.59 -9.23 4.12
N GLN A 245 10.63 -8.54 3.64
CA GLN A 245 11.42 -7.64 4.49
C GLN A 245 11.15 -6.17 4.20
N THR A 246 11.16 -5.38 5.28
CA THR A 246 11.00 -3.93 5.27
C THR A 246 12.30 -3.27 5.70
N ALA A 247 12.87 -2.42 4.85
CA ALA A 247 13.96 -1.52 5.19
C ALA A 247 13.41 -0.13 5.55
N VAL A 248 13.88 0.40 6.69
CA VAL A 248 13.62 1.78 7.12
C VAL A 248 14.90 2.58 6.97
N PHE A 249 14.80 3.75 6.34
CA PHE A 249 15.94 4.60 6.05
C PHE A 249 16.04 5.80 7.02
N GLY A 250 17.24 6.36 7.11
CA GLY A 250 17.54 7.58 7.83
C GLY A 250 17.20 8.84 7.04
N ARG A 251 17.89 9.94 7.36
CA ARG A 251 17.77 11.21 6.63
C ARG A 251 18.76 11.24 5.47
N GLY A 252 18.44 12.04 4.45
CA GLY A 252 19.21 12.17 3.21
C GLY A 252 18.24 12.46 2.05
N ASP A 253 18.78 12.50 0.84
CA ASP A 253 18.13 13.03 -0.35
C ASP A 253 17.87 11.96 -1.41
N SER A 254 18.31 10.71 -1.18
CA SER A 254 18.12 9.60 -2.13
C SER A 254 17.88 8.24 -1.46
N ILE A 255 17.15 7.37 -2.15
CA ILE A 255 16.98 5.95 -1.81
C ILE A 255 17.50 5.10 -2.97
N THR A 256 18.39 4.16 -2.66
CA THR A 256 18.87 3.17 -3.65
C THR A 256 18.30 1.80 -3.37
N VAL A 257 17.80 1.14 -4.42
CA VAL A 257 17.39 -0.26 -4.43
C VAL A 257 18.03 -0.92 -5.66
N ALA A 258 18.69 -2.06 -5.48
CA ALA A 258 19.31 -2.81 -6.58
C ALA A 258 18.90 -4.27 -6.53
N ALA A 259 18.53 -4.84 -7.67
CA ALA A 259 18.22 -6.26 -7.79
C ALA A 259 19.50 -7.10 -7.78
N SER A 260 19.42 -8.31 -7.24
CA SER A 260 20.46 -9.32 -7.48
C SER A 260 20.57 -9.64 -8.98
N ASP A 261 21.76 -10.02 -9.44
CA ASP A 261 22.02 -10.45 -10.84
C ASP A 261 21.14 -11.64 -11.27
N ARG A 262 20.71 -12.44 -10.29
CA ARG A 262 19.78 -13.56 -10.47
C ARG A 262 18.72 -13.50 -9.38
N GLN A 263 17.48 -13.73 -9.76
CA GLN A 263 16.34 -13.88 -8.86
C GLN A 263 16.05 -15.36 -8.60
N ASP A 264 15.17 -15.65 -7.64
CA ASP A 264 14.72 -17.02 -7.41
C ASP A 264 13.86 -17.53 -8.58
N SER A 265 13.62 -18.85 -8.66
CA SER A 265 12.88 -19.43 -9.79
C SER A 265 11.42 -19.01 -9.90
N ARG A 266 10.88 -18.27 -8.92
CA ARG A 266 9.48 -17.87 -8.85
C ARG A 266 9.31 -16.38 -9.19
N THR A 267 10.39 -15.63 -9.32
CA THR A 267 10.38 -14.17 -9.47
C THR A 267 11.33 -13.75 -10.59
N GLU A 268 10.84 -12.94 -11.52
CA GLU A 268 11.65 -12.50 -12.68
C GLU A 268 12.47 -11.24 -12.39
N SER A 269 12.09 -10.49 -11.36
CA SER A 269 12.66 -9.19 -11.01
C SER A 269 12.51 -8.94 -9.50
N LEU A 270 13.25 -7.97 -8.99
CA LEU A 270 13.01 -7.46 -7.65
C LEU A 270 11.80 -6.53 -7.70
N GLU A 271 10.80 -6.80 -6.87
CA GLU A 271 9.55 -6.05 -6.84
C GLU A 271 9.40 -5.45 -5.45
N VAL A 272 9.38 -4.12 -5.39
CA VAL A 272 9.39 -3.37 -4.13
C VAL A 272 8.27 -2.35 -4.08
N PHE A 273 7.74 -2.18 -2.88
CA PHE A 273 6.87 -1.07 -2.53
C PHE A 273 7.73 -0.01 -1.84
N ILE A 274 7.82 1.17 -2.46
CA ILE A 274 8.60 2.30 -1.95
C ILE A 274 7.61 3.35 -1.47
N LEU A 275 7.74 3.74 -0.20
CA LEU A 275 6.81 4.68 0.39
C LEU A 275 7.48 5.64 1.38
N GLY A 276 6.91 6.83 1.48
CA GLY A 276 7.24 7.82 2.49
C GLY A 276 6.18 8.88 2.59
N GLY A 277 6.21 9.63 3.67
CA GLY A 277 5.36 10.78 3.88
C GLY A 277 5.93 11.72 4.90
N LYS A 278 5.41 12.93 4.91
CA LYS A 278 5.72 13.92 5.94
C LYS A 278 5.15 13.42 7.27
N PRO A 279 5.99 13.16 8.29
CA PRO A 279 5.47 12.70 9.58
C PRO A 279 4.49 13.70 10.17
N ILE A 280 3.31 13.23 10.59
CA ILE A 280 2.24 14.01 11.22
C ILE A 280 2.69 14.48 12.62
N ARG A 281 3.45 13.65 13.34
CA ARG A 281 3.99 13.91 14.70
C ARG A 281 2.92 14.23 15.72
N GLU A 282 1.78 13.55 15.61
CA GLU A 282 0.71 13.60 16.60
C GLU A 282 0.60 12.27 17.36
N PRO A 283 0.06 12.28 18.58
CA PRO A 283 -0.23 11.05 19.30
C PRO A 283 -1.17 10.14 18.50
N ILE A 284 -0.95 8.83 18.58
CA ILE A 284 -1.78 7.80 17.98
C ILE A 284 -2.33 6.92 19.10
N ALA A 285 -3.66 6.78 19.14
CA ALA A 285 -4.37 5.80 19.94
C ALA A 285 -5.12 4.86 18.98
N MET A 286 -4.71 3.60 18.96
CA MET A 286 -5.24 2.59 18.07
C MET A 286 -5.84 1.43 18.86
N ALA A 287 -7.06 1.01 18.50
CA ALA A 287 -7.66 -0.23 18.98
C ALA A 287 -8.54 -0.83 17.90
N GLY A 288 -8.08 -1.95 17.31
CA GLY A 288 -8.76 -2.61 16.20
C GLY A 288 -9.01 -1.65 15.02
N PRO A 289 -10.28 -1.47 14.59
CA PRO A 289 -10.64 -0.65 13.43
C PRO A 289 -10.62 0.88 13.66
N PHE A 290 -10.22 1.34 14.83
CA PHE A 290 -10.29 2.76 15.19
C PHE A 290 -8.91 3.32 15.52
N VAL A 291 -8.55 4.41 14.83
CA VAL A 291 -7.27 5.09 14.99
C VAL A 291 -7.52 6.58 15.24
N MET A 292 -7.46 6.98 16.50
CA MET A 292 -7.67 8.36 16.95
C MET A 292 -6.39 8.93 17.58
N ASN A 293 -6.44 10.12 18.18
CA ASN A 293 -5.28 10.70 18.87
C ASN A 293 -5.25 10.36 20.37
N THR A 294 -6.40 10.08 20.97
CA THR A 294 -6.53 9.79 22.41
C THR A 294 -7.36 8.54 22.67
N LYS A 295 -7.14 7.89 23.84
CA LYS A 295 -7.93 6.72 24.24
C LYS A 295 -9.42 7.04 24.37
N SER A 296 -9.78 8.23 24.85
CA SER A 296 -11.18 8.67 24.95
C SER A 296 -11.87 8.77 23.59
N GLU A 297 -11.18 9.26 22.56
CA GLU A 297 -11.73 9.31 21.19
C GLU A 297 -11.92 7.90 20.62
N VAL A 298 -11.02 6.96 20.91
CA VAL A 298 -11.19 5.55 20.52
C VAL A 298 -12.41 4.93 21.22
N MET A 299 -12.58 5.18 22.52
CA MET A 299 -13.77 4.70 23.25
C MET A 299 -15.06 5.29 22.67
N GLN A 300 -15.06 6.58 22.33
CA GLN A 300 -16.19 7.21 21.65
C GLN A 300 -16.50 6.56 20.30
N ALA A 301 -15.47 6.14 19.54
CA ALA A 301 -15.66 5.42 18.29
C ALA A 301 -16.36 4.07 18.47
N PHE A 302 -16.02 3.31 19.52
CA PHE A 302 -16.72 2.09 19.88
C PHE A 302 -18.18 2.35 20.28
N GLU A 303 -18.44 3.36 21.10
CA GLU A 303 -19.80 3.75 21.49
C GLU A 303 -20.65 4.17 20.28
N ASP A 304 -20.05 4.92 19.35
CA ASP A 304 -20.70 5.32 18.11
C ASP A 304 -21.04 4.12 17.23
N PHE A 305 -20.10 3.17 17.10
CA PHE A 305 -20.33 1.94 16.33
C PHE A 305 -21.44 1.08 16.93
N GLN A 306 -21.41 0.85 18.25
CA GLN A 306 -22.43 0.07 18.95
C GLN A 306 -23.82 0.71 18.86
N ALA A 307 -23.90 2.03 18.74
CA ALA A 307 -25.14 2.77 18.58
C ALA A 307 -25.57 2.95 17.10
N GLY A 308 -24.85 2.34 16.13
CA GLY A 308 -25.17 2.43 14.71
C GLY A 308 -24.89 3.79 14.07
N ARG A 309 -24.00 4.61 14.65
CA ARG A 309 -23.67 5.97 14.16
C ARG A 309 -22.60 5.99 13.07
N LEU A 310 -22.02 4.85 12.69
CA LEU A 310 -21.02 4.73 11.61
C LEU A 310 -21.63 4.29 10.27
N GLY A 311 -22.96 4.35 10.16
CA GLY A 311 -23.72 3.85 9.02
C GLY A 311 -24.47 2.57 9.36
N SER A 312 -25.29 2.14 8.41
CA SER A 312 -26.06 0.90 8.47
C SER A 312 -25.70 0.02 7.28
N ILE A 313 -25.57 -1.28 7.51
CA ILE A 313 -25.40 -2.25 6.42
C ILE A 313 -26.61 -2.15 5.48
N PRO A 314 -26.41 -1.87 4.18
CA PRO A 314 -27.49 -1.84 3.20
C PRO A 314 -28.22 -3.18 3.16
N ALA A 315 -29.54 -3.15 2.95
CA ALA A 315 -30.30 -4.38 2.74
C ALA A 315 -29.85 -5.05 1.43
N ALA A 316 -29.58 -6.35 1.47
CA ALA A 316 -29.35 -7.13 0.26
C ALA A 316 -30.66 -7.18 -0.54
N HIS A 317 -30.71 -6.43 -1.63
CA HIS A 317 -31.76 -6.58 -2.62
C HIS A 317 -31.27 -7.60 -3.65
N GLU A 318 -31.78 -8.83 -3.59
CA GLU A 318 -31.63 -9.78 -4.70
C GLU A 318 -32.27 -9.14 -5.94
N THR A 319 -31.46 -8.59 -6.83
CA THR A 319 -31.87 -8.37 -8.20
C THR A 319 -32.00 -9.75 -8.83
N LEU A 320 -33.23 -10.28 -8.84
CA LEU A 320 -33.63 -11.38 -9.69
C LEU A 320 -33.40 -10.96 -11.15
N SER A 321 -32.28 -11.39 -11.74
CA SER A 321 -32.04 -11.33 -13.19
C SER A 321 -31.90 -12.74 -13.75
#